data_AF-A0A3D1HB02-F1
#
_entry.id   AF-A0A3D1HB02-F1
#
_cell.length_a   1.000
_cell.length_b   1.000
_cell.length_c   1.000
_cell.angle_alpha   90.00
_cell.angle_beta   90.00
_cell.angle_gamma   90.00
#
_symmetry.space_group_name_H-M   'P 1'
#
loop_
_entity.id
_entity.type
_entity.pdbx_description
1 polymer ?
#
loop_
_entity_poly.entity_id
_entity_poly.type
_entity_poly.pdbx_seq_one_letter_code
_entity_poly.pdbx_strand_id
1 'polypeptide(L)'
;SDMSGWLLMGLPGAVLVGGLTESWIAIGLLIGTYLNWKICASRLRKMSYAAGDAITIPEYFQKRFFNNSPVVRFICAVIIFFFFLIYTASAFSGGAKLFQFVFGIEDYVLSLSIGAFIIISYTFLGGFLAVCWTDVVQGLLMFAALVVVPIVIMVRTPDIG
;
A
#
# COMPACT_ATOMS: atom_id res chain seq x y z
N SER A 1 -1.36 4.05 -0.99
CA SER A 1 -0.73 2.74 -0.68
C SER A 1 -0.54 1.85 -1.90
N ASP A 2 -0.49 2.48 -3.06
CA ASP A 2 -0.11 2.03 -4.40
C ASP A 2 1.34 1.49 -4.51
N MET A 3 2.17 1.67 -3.47
CA MET A 3 3.62 1.41 -3.54
C MET A 3 4.12 0.12 -2.87
N SER A 4 3.27 -0.74 -2.27
CA SER A 4 3.78 -1.93 -1.57
C SER A 4 3.55 -3.23 -2.34
N GLY A 5 2.30 -3.67 -2.49
CA GLY A 5 1.98 -4.96 -3.11
C GLY A 5 2.30 -5.03 -4.60
N TRP A 6 1.86 -4.04 -5.37
CA TRP A 6 2.09 -4.01 -6.82
C TRP A 6 3.55 -3.72 -7.18
N LEU A 7 4.25 -2.89 -6.40
CA LEU A 7 5.65 -2.57 -6.65
C LEU A 7 6.59 -3.72 -6.28
N LEU A 8 6.29 -4.49 -5.24
CA LEU A 8 7.14 -5.60 -4.80
C LEU A 8 6.80 -6.94 -5.46
N MET A 9 5.52 -7.21 -5.76
CA MET A 9 5.11 -8.47 -6.41
C MET A 9 4.77 -8.27 -7.90
N GLY A 10 4.10 -7.18 -8.25
CA GLY A 10 3.64 -6.91 -9.62
C GLY A 10 4.75 -6.50 -10.58
N LEU A 11 5.66 -5.62 -10.15
CA LEU A 11 6.78 -5.12 -10.97
C LEU A 11 7.80 -6.22 -11.29
N PRO A 12 8.28 -7.02 -10.32
CA PRO A 12 9.13 -8.17 -10.63
C PRO A 12 8.41 -9.25 -11.43
N GLY A 13 7.12 -9.50 -11.15
CA GLY A 13 6.31 -10.42 -11.95
C GLY A 13 6.17 -9.98 -13.41
N ALA A 14 5.94 -8.68 -13.65
CA ALA A 14 5.86 -8.12 -14.99
C ALA A 14 7.22 -8.18 -15.72
N VAL A 15 8.33 -7.88 -15.03
CA VAL A 15 9.68 -7.97 -15.61
C VAL A 15 10.09 -9.42 -15.91
N LEU A 16 9.66 -10.39 -15.10
CA LEU A 16 9.89 -11.82 -15.37
C LEU A 16 9.12 -12.31 -16.61
N VAL A 17 7.92 -11.78 -16.87
CA VAL A 17 7.08 -12.17 -18.02
C VAL A 17 7.41 -11.38 -19.29
N GLY A 18 7.70 -10.07 -19.16
CA GLY A 18 7.94 -9.14 -20.27
C GLY A 18 9.41 -8.81 -20.56
N GLY A 19 10.35 -9.32 -19.75
CA GLY A 19 11.79 -9.06 -19.87
C GLY A 19 12.22 -7.65 -19.42
N LEU A 20 13.51 -7.32 -19.64
CA LEU A 20 14.11 -6.04 -19.25
C LEU A 20 13.44 -4.80 -19.85
N THR A 21 12.63 -4.97 -20.90
CA THR A 21 11.83 -3.91 -21.54
C THR A 21 10.85 -3.25 -20.56
N GLU A 22 10.34 -4.00 -19.57
CA GLU A 22 9.42 -3.49 -18.56
C GLU A 22 10.09 -2.60 -17.50
N SER A 23 11.43 -2.47 -17.51
CA SER A 23 12.17 -1.58 -16.60
C SER A 23 11.77 -0.11 -16.75
N TRP A 24 11.21 0.27 -17.89
CA TRP A 24 10.66 1.61 -18.13
C TRP A 24 9.53 1.97 -17.15
N ILE A 25 8.75 0.98 -16.68
CA ILE A 25 7.68 1.20 -15.69
C ILE A 25 8.26 1.71 -14.38
N ALA A 26 9.39 1.15 -13.92
CA ALA A 26 10.06 1.58 -12.69
C ALA A 26 10.57 3.03 -12.80
N ILE A 27 11.14 3.40 -13.95
CA ILE A 27 11.61 4.77 -14.21
C ILE A 27 10.44 5.75 -14.28
N GLY A 28 9.35 5.37 -14.97
CA GLY A 28 8.13 6.16 -15.06
C GLY A 28 7.47 6.40 -13.70
N LEU A 29 7.47 5.40 -12.82
CA LEU A 29 7.00 5.53 -11.44
C LEU A 29 7.88 6.45 -10.61
N LEU A 30 9.22 6.31 -10.68
CA LEU A 30 10.13 7.20 -9.95
C LEU A 30 9.92 8.67 -10.34
N ILE A 31 9.85 8.95 -11.63
CA ILE A 31 9.64 10.32 -12.14
C ILE A 31 8.23 10.81 -11.80
N GLY A 32 7.21 9.97 -12.00
CA GLY A 32 5.82 10.28 -11.71
C GLY A 32 5.57 10.57 -10.23
N THR A 33 6.16 9.79 -9.33
CA THR A 33 6.05 9.97 -7.88
C THR A 33 6.77 11.24 -7.42
N TYR A 34 7.97 11.51 -7.94
CA TYR A 34 8.70 12.73 -7.67
C TYR A 34 7.93 13.99 -8.14
N LEU A 35 7.40 13.97 -9.37
CA LEU A 35 6.61 15.06 -9.92
C LEU A 35 5.29 15.24 -9.15
N ASN A 36 4.60 14.16 -8.82
CA ASN A 36 3.37 14.19 -8.03
C ASN A 36 3.63 14.83 -6.65
N TRP A 37 4.72 14.46 -5.98
CA TRP A 37 5.11 15.10 -4.73
C TRP A 37 5.36 16.60 -4.93
N LYS A 38 6.20 16.97 -5.91
CA LYS A 38 6.62 18.36 -6.11
C LYS A 38 5.44 19.27 -6.46
N ILE A 39 4.51 18.80 -7.29
CA ILE A 39 3.41 19.60 -7.83
C ILE A 39 2.18 19.54 -6.92
N CYS A 40 1.73 18.34 -6.54
CA CYS A 40 0.49 18.15 -5.79
C CYS A 40 0.69 18.34 -4.29
N ALA A 41 1.70 17.71 -3.69
CA ALA A 41 1.83 17.72 -2.22
C ALA A 41 2.13 19.11 -1.66
N SER A 42 3.04 19.87 -2.31
CA SER A 42 3.36 21.24 -1.88
C SER A 42 2.17 22.21 -2.00
N ARG A 43 1.39 22.11 -3.09
CA ARG A 43 0.20 22.95 -3.28
C ARG A 43 -0.93 22.56 -2.33
N LEU A 44 -1.17 21.27 -2.14
CA LEU A 44 -2.20 20.77 -1.24
C LEU A 44 -1.92 21.17 0.21
N ARG A 45 -0.66 21.07 0.69
CA ARG A 45 -0.31 21.49 2.07
C ARG A 45 -0.57 22.98 2.31
N LYS A 46 -0.22 23.85 1.36
CA LYS A 46 -0.49 25.30 1.46
C LYS A 46 -2.00 25.59 1.47
N MET A 47 -2.77 24.87 0.65
CA MET A 47 -4.22 25.02 0.59
C MET A 47 -4.93 24.46 1.84
N SER A 48 -4.47 23.34 2.39
CA SER A 48 -5.00 22.78 3.65
C SER A 48 -4.75 23.70 4.84
N TYR A 49 -3.56 24.32 4.90
CA TYR A 49 -3.25 25.29 5.95
C TYR A 49 -4.12 26.55 5.84
N ALA A 50 -4.27 27.09 4.62
CA ALA A 50 -5.14 28.24 4.35
C ALA A 50 -6.64 27.95 4.60
N ALA A 51 -7.07 26.69 4.51
CA ALA A 51 -8.43 26.25 4.79
C ALA A 51 -8.67 25.86 6.27
N GLY A 52 -7.77 26.20 7.20
CA GLY A 52 -7.93 25.92 8.63
C GLY A 52 -7.36 24.58 9.08
N ASP A 53 -6.19 24.20 8.53
CA ASP A 53 -5.39 23.00 8.86
C ASP A 53 -6.19 21.69 8.84
N ALA A 54 -6.90 21.45 7.75
CA ALA A 54 -7.56 20.16 7.53
C ALA A 54 -6.51 19.04 7.37
N ILE A 55 -6.59 18.01 8.22
CA ILE A 55 -5.65 16.89 8.26
C ILE A 55 -6.09 15.79 7.27
N THR A 56 -7.38 15.75 6.91
CA THR A 56 -7.95 14.78 5.96
C THR A 56 -8.50 15.43 4.70
N ILE A 57 -8.43 14.73 3.55
CA ILE A 57 -8.96 15.23 2.26
C ILE A 57 -10.47 15.55 2.32
N PRO A 58 -11.34 14.73 2.96
CA PRO A 58 -12.75 15.06 3.11
C PRO A 58 -12.98 16.33 3.95
N GLU A 59 -12.18 16.54 5.00
CA GLU A 59 -12.23 17.74 5.83
C GLU A 59 -11.76 18.98 5.05
N TYR A 60 -10.74 18.84 4.21
CA TYR A 60 -10.29 19.90 3.33
C TYR A 60 -11.37 20.31 2.32
N PHE A 61 -12.06 19.33 1.71
CA PHE A 61 -13.19 19.62 0.83
C PHE A 61 -14.35 20.28 1.58
N GLN A 62 -14.63 19.86 2.82
CA GLN A 62 -15.65 20.49 3.65
C GLN A 62 -15.33 21.96 3.96
N LYS A 63 -14.09 22.27 4.36
CA LYS A 63 -13.67 23.64 4.70
C LYS A 63 -13.54 24.53 3.46
N ARG A 64 -13.19 23.98 2.30
CA ARG A 64 -13.04 24.74 1.05
C ARG A 64 -14.35 25.13 0.38
N PHE A 65 -15.40 24.32 0.52
CA PHE A 65 -16.68 24.58 -0.15
C PHE A 65 -17.65 25.48 0.62
N PHE A 66 -17.23 26.12 1.73
CA PHE A 66 -17.99 27.16 2.46
C PHE A 66 -19.47 26.84 2.74
N ASN A 67 -19.85 25.56 2.76
CA ASN A 67 -21.23 25.15 2.98
C ASN A 67 -21.26 24.14 4.12
N ASN A 68 -21.94 24.50 5.21
CA ASN A 68 -22.06 23.76 6.46
C ASN A 68 -22.75 22.38 6.35
N SER A 69 -22.94 21.85 5.13
CA SER A 69 -23.63 20.59 4.92
C SER A 69 -22.65 19.41 5.06
N PRO A 70 -22.83 18.53 6.07
CA PRO A 70 -21.98 17.35 6.27
C PRO A 70 -22.16 16.28 5.18
N VAL A 71 -23.07 16.50 4.24
CA VAL A 71 -23.43 15.54 3.18
C VAL A 71 -22.25 15.22 2.27
N VAL A 72 -21.44 16.22 1.90
CA VAL A 72 -20.26 15.99 1.04
C VAL A 72 -19.23 15.12 1.76
N ARG A 73 -18.99 15.38 3.05
CA ARG A 73 -18.09 14.56 3.88
C ARG A 73 -18.62 13.13 4.02
N PHE A 74 -19.92 12.97 4.22
CA PHE A 74 -20.55 11.65 4.34
C PHE A 74 -20.42 10.86 3.04
N ILE A 75 -20.74 11.45 1.90
CA ILE A 75 -20.61 10.81 0.59
C ILE A 75 -19.14 10.41 0.33
N CYS A 76 -18.19 11.31 0.57
CA CYS A 76 -16.76 10.99 0.44
C CYS A 76 -16.34 9.87 1.39
N ALA A 77 -16.79 9.89 2.64
CA ALA A 77 -16.48 8.84 3.62
C ALA A 77 -17.05 7.48 3.20
N VAL A 78 -18.29 7.44 2.69
CA VAL A 78 -18.92 6.21 2.18
C VAL A 78 -18.18 5.66 0.97
N ILE A 79 -17.82 6.52 0.01
CA ILE A 79 -17.03 6.12 -1.16
C ILE A 79 -15.68 5.55 -0.71
N ILE A 80 -14.94 6.30 0.11
CA ILE A 80 -13.63 5.86 0.62
C ILE A 80 -13.78 4.53 1.36
N PHE A 81 -14.77 4.40 2.25
CA PHE A 81 -15.03 3.18 3.01
C PHE A 81 -15.31 1.99 2.09
N PHE A 82 -16.15 2.15 1.08
CA PHE A 82 -16.48 1.08 0.13
C PHE A 82 -15.25 0.60 -0.66
N PHE A 83 -14.46 1.54 -1.18
CA PHE A 83 -13.21 1.20 -1.90
C PHE A 83 -12.16 0.60 -0.96
N PHE A 84 -12.00 1.11 0.25
CA PHE A 84 -11.08 0.57 1.26
C PHE A 84 -11.49 -0.83 1.72
N LEU A 85 -12.78 -1.11 1.81
CA LEU A 85 -13.30 -2.43 2.16
C LEU A 85 -12.86 -3.46 1.12
N ILE A 86 -13.07 -3.18 -0.17
CA ILE A 86 -12.65 -4.08 -1.26
C ILE A 86 -11.13 -4.22 -1.29
N TYR A 87 -10.39 -3.12 -1.14
CA TYR A 87 -8.92 -3.13 -1.08
C TYR A 87 -8.41 -4.01 0.07
N THR A 88 -8.97 -3.85 1.27
CA THR A 88 -8.59 -4.60 2.46
C THR A 88 -8.96 -6.08 2.32
N ALA A 89 -10.14 -6.39 1.77
CA ALA A 89 -10.55 -7.77 1.49
C ALA A 89 -9.59 -8.46 0.51
N SER A 90 -9.12 -7.75 -0.52
CA SER A 90 -8.12 -8.26 -1.46
C SER A 90 -6.78 -8.53 -0.76
N ALA A 91 -6.34 -7.65 0.13
CA ALA A 91 -5.12 -7.84 0.92
C ALA A 91 -5.20 -9.07 1.84
N PHE A 92 -6.33 -9.26 2.54
CA PHE A 92 -6.55 -10.45 3.37
C PHE A 92 -6.59 -11.75 2.54
N SER A 93 -7.22 -11.74 1.37
CA SER A 93 -7.23 -12.89 0.47
C SER A 93 -5.83 -13.24 -0.05
N GLY A 94 -5.03 -12.23 -0.41
CA GLY A 94 -3.62 -12.41 -0.78
C GLY A 94 -2.79 -12.99 0.37
N GLY A 95 -2.97 -12.49 1.58
CA GLY A 95 -2.34 -13.01 2.79
C GLY A 95 -2.72 -14.47 3.08
N ALA A 96 -4.01 -14.81 2.98
CA ALA A 96 -4.49 -16.18 3.17
C ALA A 96 -3.84 -17.16 2.20
N LYS A 97 -3.73 -16.80 0.91
CA LYS A 97 -3.03 -17.62 -0.09
C LYS A 97 -1.55 -17.79 0.27
N LEU A 98 -0.86 -16.74 0.71
CA LEU A 98 0.53 -16.85 1.18
C LEU A 98 0.64 -17.82 2.37
N PHE A 99 -0.28 -17.76 3.33
CA PHE A 99 -0.32 -18.72 4.44
C PHE A 99 -0.54 -20.16 3.95
N GLN A 100 -1.42 -20.39 2.97
CA GLN A 100 -1.59 -21.71 2.37
C GLN A 100 -0.31 -22.21 1.71
N PHE A 101 0.39 -21.37 0.96
CA PHE A 101 1.64 -21.75 0.28
C PHE A 101 2.79 -22.01 1.26
N VAL A 102 2.91 -21.21 2.33
CA VAL A 102 4.03 -21.32 3.29
C VAL A 102 3.82 -22.45 4.29
N PHE A 103 2.59 -22.62 4.80
CA PHE A 103 2.29 -23.59 5.85
C PHE A 103 1.63 -24.88 5.34
N GLY A 104 1.32 -24.96 4.04
CA GLY A 104 0.71 -26.16 3.43
C GLY A 104 -0.73 -26.43 3.88
N ILE A 105 -1.45 -25.41 4.38
CA ILE A 105 -2.82 -25.55 4.85
C ILE A 105 -3.76 -25.57 3.64
N GLU A 106 -4.39 -26.72 3.37
CA GLU A 106 -5.32 -26.86 2.23
C GLU A 106 -6.60 -26.03 2.42
N ASP A 107 -7.02 -25.82 3.67
CA ASP A 107 -8.24 -25.06 3.99
C ASP A 107 -8.00 -23.54 3.95
N TYR A 108 -8.65 -22.89 2.97
CA TYR A 108 -8.61 -21.45 2.77
C TYR A 108 -9.30 -20.68 3.90
N VAL A 109 -10.41 -21.20 4.43
CA VAL A 109 -11.20 -20.51 5.45
C VAL A 109 -10.43 -20.47 6.77
N LEU A 110 -9.75 -21.57 7.10
CA LEU A 110 -8.89 -21.66 8.28
C LEU A 110 -7.66 -20.73 8.16
N SER A 111 -7.00 -20.72 7.01
CA SER A 111 -5.85 -19.85 6.75
C SER A 111 -6.21 -18.36 6.81
N LEU A 112 -7.35 -17.99 6.22
CA LEU A 112 -7.89 -16.63 6.25
C LEU A 112 -8.23 -16.21 7.68
N SER A 113 -8.88 -17.09 8.45
CA SER A 113 -9.32 -16.81 9.81
C SER A 113 -8.16 -16.60 10.78
N ILE A 114 -7.10 -17.41 10.67
CA ILE A 114 -5.87 -17.25 11.48
C ILE A 114 -5.16 -15.95 11.12
N GLY A 115 -4.99 -15.66 9.82
CA GLY A 115 -4.37 -14.41 9.37
C GLY A 115 -5.16 -13.17 9.81
N ALA A 116 -6.49 -13.21 9.68
CA ALA A 116 -7.38 -12.17 10.17
C ALA A 116 -7.28 -11.98 11.68
N PHE A 117 -7.28 -13.07 12.45
CA PHE A 117 -7.17 -13.02 13.91
C PHE A 117 -5.88 -12.35 14.36
N ILE A 118 -4.74 -12.72 13.78
CA ILE A 118 -3.44 -12.12 14.10
C ILE A 118 -3.47 -10.61 13.80
N ILE A 119 -3.91 -10.24 12.59
CA ILE A 119 -3.93 -8.84 12.13
C ILE A 119 -4.84 -7.98 12.99
N ILE A 120 -6.05 -8.46 13.27
CA ILE A 120 -7.01 -7.76 14.13
C ILE A 120 -6.44 -7.64 15.54
N SER A 121 -5.87 -8.71 16.11
CA SER A 121 -5.35 -8.69 17.48
C SER A 121 -4.29 -7.61 17.69
N TYR A 122 -3.24 -7.57 16.85
CA TYR A 122 -2.18 -6.56 17.03
C TYR A 122 -2.64 -5.14 16.66
N THR A 123 -3.62 -5.00 15.76
CA THR A 123 -4.19 -3.69 15.39
C THR A 123 -5.03 -3.10 16.53
N PHE A 124 -5.84 -3.92 17.20
CA PHE A 124 -6.69 -3.48 18.31
C PHE A 124 -5.90 -3.20 19.59
N LEU A 125 -4.88 -4.02 19.91
CA LEU A 125 -4.10 -3.89 21.15
C LEU A 125 -3.14 -2.69 21.14
N GLY A 126 -2.68 -2.26 19.97
CA GLY A 126 -1.52 -1.38 19.87
C GLY A 126 -1.79 0.10 19.56
N GLY A 127 -3.01 0.45 19.13
CA GLY A 127 -3.35 1.84 18.74
C GLY A 127 -2.51 2.38 17.57
N PHE A 128 -2.53 3.70 17.35
CA PHE A 128 -1.82 4.35 16.23
C PHE A 128 -0.30 4.11 16.27
N LEU A 129 0.29 4.09 17.47
CA LEU A 129 1.73 3.91 17.64
C LEU A 129 2.19 2.52 17.21
N ALA A 130 1.46 1.46 17.57
CA ALA A 130 1.82 0.12 17.11
C ALA A 130 1.69 -0.04 15.60
N VAL A 131 0.66 0.57 14.99
CA VAL A 131 0.50 0.55 13.54
C VAL A 131 1.71 1.22 12.87
N CYS A 132 2.16 2.37 13.36
CA CYS A 132 3.37 3.02 12.85
C CYS A 132 4.62 2.14 13.01
N TRP A 133 4.80 1.48 14.16
CA TRP A 133 5.92 0.56 14.37
C TRP A 133 5.89 -0.63 13.41
N THR A 134 4.72 -1.24 13.21
CA THR A 134 4.57 -2.36 12.26
C THR A 134 4.83 -1.91 10.82
N ASP A 135 4.43 -0.71 10.44
CA ASP A 135 4.67 -0.15 9.10
C ASP A 135 6.17 0.08 8.85
N VAL A 136 6.89 0.60 9.85
CA VAL A 136 8.35 0.78 9.76
C VAL A 136 9.07 -0.56 9.60
N VAL A 137 8.71 -1.56 10.41
CA VAL A 137 9.31 -2.91 10.33
C VAL A 137 9.00 -3.55 8.98
N GLN A 138 7.74 -3.46 8.51
CA GLN A 138 7.33 -4.02 7.22
C GLN A 138 8.06 -3.31 6.06
N GLY A 139 8.19 -1.99 6.11
CA GLY A 139 8.96 -1.22 5.13
C GLY A 139 10.43 -1.63 5.07
N LEU A 140 11.06 -1.85 6.23
CA LEU A 140 12.45 -2.31 6.30
C LEU A 140 12.63 -3.72 5.71
N LEU A 141 11.71 -4.64 6.02
CA LEU A 141 11.70 -6.00 5.46
C LEU A 141 11.52 -5.98 3.94
N MET A 142 10.63 -5.13 3.42
CA MET A 142 10.44 -4.95 1.98
C MET A 142 11.69 -4.38 1.29
N PHE A 143 12.36 -3.42 1.93
CA PHE A 143 13.63 -2.88 1.42
C PHE A 143 14.73 -3.95 1.39
N ALA A 144 14.87 -4.74 2.45
CA ALA A 144 15.82 -5.86 2.48
C ALA A 144 15.53 -6.89 1.39
N ALA A 145 14.26 -7.24 1.17
CA ALA A 145 13.86 -8.14 0.08
C ALA A 145 14.24 -7.58 -1.29
N LEU A 146 14.05 -6.28 -1.52
CA LEU A 146 14.41 -5.63 -2.78
C LEU A 146 15.92 -5.68 -3.07
N VAL A 147 16.78 -5.72 -2.05
CA VAL A 147 18.24 -5.84 -2.20
C VAL A 147 18.67 -7.31 -2.31
N VAL A 148 18.13 -8.19 -1.46
CA VAL A 148 18.55 -9.60 -1.38
C VAL A 148 18.09 -10.40 -2.59
N VAL A 149 16.86 -10.18 -3.08
CA VAL A 149 16.29 -10.95 -4.19
C VAL A 149 17.14 -10.84 -5.47
N PRO A 150 17.55 -9.65 -5.96
CA PRO A 150 18.45 -9.53 -7.10
C PRO A 150 19.79 -10.24 -6.91
N ILE A 151 20.40 -10.12 -5.72
CA ILE A 151 21.69 -10.77 -5.41
C ILE A 151 21.56 -12.29 -5.49
N VAL A 152 20.51 -12.85 -4.89
CA VAL A 152 20.25 -14.30 -4.93
C VAL A 152 20.01 -14.77 -6.37
N ILE A 153 19.29 -13.99 -7.18
CA ILE A 153 19.06 -14.30 -8.59
C ILE A 153 20.38 -14.31 -9.38
N MET A 154 21.26 -13.33 -9.18
CA MET A 154 22.58 -13.30 -9.84
C MET A 154 23.47 -14.48 -9.43
N VAL A 155 23.43 -14.89 -8.15
CA VAL A 155 24.24 -16.03 -7.66
C VAL A 155 23.69 -17.37 -8.17
N ARG A 156 22.36 -17.52 -8.30
CA ARG A 156 21.74 -18.77 -8.75
C ARG A 156 21.64 -18.92 -10.27
N THR A 157 21.83 -17.83 -11.04
CA THR A 157 21.73 -17.83 -12.51
C THR A 157 23.03 -17.29 -13.10
N PRO A 158 24.08 -18.12 -13.27
CA PRO A 158 25.38 -17.66 -13.76
C PRO A 158 25.38 -17.21 -15.23
N ASP A 159 24.33 -17.52 -16.00
CA ASP A 159 24.32 -17.44 -17.46
C ASP A 159 23.79 -16.10 -18.03
N ILE A 160 23.71 -15.04 -17.21
CA ILE A 160 23.36 -13.67 -17.62
C ILE A 160 24.50 -12.69 -17.34
N GLY A 161 25.70 -13.08 -17.77
CA GLY A 161 26.90 -12.24 -17.90
C GLY A 161 27.41 -12.28 -19.33
#